data_AF-A0A7G9SFH9-F1
#
_entry.id   AF-A0A7G9SFH9-F1
#
_cell.length_a   1.000
_cell.length_b   1.000
_cell.length_c   1.000
_cell.angle_alpha   90.00
_cell.angle_beta   90.00
_cell.angle_gamma   90.00
#
_symmetry.space_group_name_H-M   'P 1'
#
loop_
_entity.id
_entity.type
_entity.pdbx_description
1 polymer ?
#
loop_
_entity_poly.entity_id
_entity_poly.type
_entity_poly.pdbx_seq_one_letter_code
_entity_poly.pdbx_strand_id
1 'polypeptide(L)'
;MPLPEFSELTFGFAFLREFERYYTRGGYFPAAPDFITQAAEADKGYDVGILDGATPVYFQFKRSFVVRSQLATEFARPDFRLSSRPIYRMHLLKKAKYRQHKALQRLQNSGEEVLYVTSQVPNTAALNRAFLSRRIVDEATALFSPKDISLPNETKQHWVSFEANASVGYVYSREGTEFKRSIRNAPELAESRLPERAGSVEANLKRLTTLINLAARIDPRTTKEIRERFENPIAQASVAAACILDAHLTLFHGFNVGIHLKPGAT
;
A
#
# COMPACT_ATOMS: atom_id res chain seq x y z
N MET A 1 -24.25 15.22 -8.14
CA MET A 1 -23.18 14.29 -8.52
C MET A 1 -23.73 12.88 -8.31
N PRO A 2 -23.65 11.98 -9.29
CA PRO A 2 -24.24 10.65 -9.14
C PRO A 2 -23.53 9.90 -8.00
N LEU A 3 -24.32 9.14 -7.23
CA LEU A 3 -23.76 8.22 -6.25
C LEU A 3 -22.93 7.16 -6.97
N PRO A 4 -21.77 6.75 -6.43
CA PRO A 4 -21.00 5.67 -7.02
C PRO A 4 -21.79 4.35 -7.03
N GLU A 5 -21.58 3.54 -8.08
CA GLU A 5 -22.37 2.34 -8.39
C GLU A 5 -22.04 1.10 -7.54
N PHE A 6 -20.99 1.13 -6.73
CA PHE A 6 -20.56 0.03 -5.85
C PHE A 6 -20.31 0.54 -4.42
N SER A 7 -20.30 -0.33 -3.43
CA SER A 7 -20.07 0.07 -2.02
C SER A 7 -18.57 0.17 -1.68
N GLU A 8 -18.23 0.89 -0.60
CA GLU A 8 -16.87 0.88 -0.02
C GLU A 8 -16.42 -0.53 0.36
N LEU A 9 -17.34 -1.34 0.90
CA LEU A 9 -17.08 -2.73 1.27
C LEU A 9 -16.76 -3.61 0.05
N THR A 10 -17.50 -3.47 -1.05
CA THR A 10 -17.26 -4.21 -2.30
C THR A 10 -15.87 -3.92 -2.85
N PHE A 11 -15.49 -2.63 -2.87
CA PHE A 11 -14.16 -2.22 -3.31
C PHE A 11 -13.07 -2.70 -2.35
N GLY A 12 -13.27 -2.52 -1.04
CA GLY A 12 -12.32 -2.98 -0.02
C GLY A 12 -12.08 -4.48 -0.07
N PHE A 13 -13.13 -5.29 -0.27
CA PHE A 13 -12.99 -6.74 -0.49
C PHE A 13 -12.14 -7.05 -1.74
N ALA A 14 -12.43 -6.41 -2.87
CA ALA A 14 -11.70 -6.62 -4.11
C ALA A 14 -10.21 -6.26 -3.95
N PHE A 15 -9.92 -5.13 -3.30
CA PHE A 15 -8.57 -4.69 -3.00
C PHE A 15 -7.87 -5.68 -2.07
N LEU A 16 -8.46 -6.03 -0.93
CA LEU A 16 -7.83 -6.92 0.05
C LEU A 16 -7.54 -8.29 -0.54
N ARG A 17 -8.45 -8.84 -1.35
CA ARG A 17 -8.26 -10.16 -1.96
C ARG A 17 -7.10 -10.19 -2.94
N GLU A 18 -6.91 -9.11 -3.69
CA GLU A 18 -5.81 -8.99 -4.63
C GLU A 18 -4.50 -8.63 -3.91
N PHE A 19 -4.57 -7.74 -2.92
CA PHE A 19 -3.44 -7.37 -2.06
C PHE A 19 -2.90 -8.60 -1.32
N GLU A 20 -3.79 -9.41 -0.74
CA GLU A 20 -3.47 -10.69 -0.12
C GLU A 20 -2.70 -11.58 -1.10
N ARG A 21 -3.24 -11.78 -2.30
CA ARG A 21 -2.66 -12.68 -3.29
C ARG A 21 -1.24 -12.31 -3.69
N TYR A 22 -0.93 -11.02 -3.84
CA TYR A 22 0.33 -10.57 -4.44
C TYR A 22 1.34 -10.01 -3.44
N TYR A 23 0.89 -9.50 -2.30
CA TYR A 23 1.75 -8.79 -1.34
C TYR A 23 1.87 -9.52 0.00
N THR A 24 1.31 -10.73 0.10
CA THR A 24 1.49 -11.60 1.27
C THR A 24 2.17 -12.91 0.88
N ARG A 25 2.88 -13.50 1.84
CA ARG A 25 3.59 -14.75 1.64
C ARG A 25 2.60 -15.90 1.46
N GLY A 26 2.72 -16.62 0.34
CA GLY A 26 1.85 -17.75 0.02
C GLY A 26 0.47 -17.36 -0.52
N GLY A 27 0.20 -16.05 -0.70
CA GLY A 27 -1.07 -15.56 -1.21
C GLY A 27 -2.23 -15.66 -0.21
N TYR A 28 -1.92 -15.65 1.09
CA TYR A 28 -2.88 -15.62 2.19
C TYR A 28 -2.36 -14.73 3.32
N PHE A 29 -3.26 -14.03 4.01
CA PHE A 29 -2.85 -13.28 5.19
C PHE A 29 -2.39 -14.24 6.30
N PRO A 30 -1.27 -13.95 6.98
CA PRO A 30 -0.72 -14.80 8.04
C PRO A 30 -1.57 -14.78 9.32
N ALA A 31 -2.36 -13.73 9.48
CA ALA A 31 -3.46 -13.64 10.45
C ALA A 31 -4.70 -13.07 9.76
N ALA A 32 -5.89 -13.38 10.28
CA ALA A 32 -7.13 -12.81 9.76
C ALA A 32 -7.07 -11.27 9.87
N PRO A 33 -7.42 -10.52 8.81
CA PRO A 33 -7.49 -9.06 8.88
C PRO A 33 -8.44 -8.62 10.00
N ASP A 34 -7.99 -7.65 10.81
CA ASP A 34 -8.80 -7.11 11.91
C ASP A 34 -9.75 -6.03 11.36
N PHE A 35 -10.98 -6.44 11.06
CA PHE A 35 -12.07 -5.53 10.71
C PHE A 35 -12.69 -4.96 11.98
N ILE A 36 -12.49 -3.66 12.23
CA ILE A 36 -13.02 -3.03 13.42
C ILE A 36 -14.46 -2.56 13.23
N THR A 37 -15.21 -2.48 14.33
CA THR A 37 -16.59 -1.97 14.29
C THR A 37 -16.61 -0.47 13.99
N GLN A 38 -17.73 0.06 13.47
CA GLN A 38 -17.89 1.51 13.22
C GLN A 38 -17.67 2.38 14.47
N ALA A 39 -17.96 1.85 15.66
CA ALA A 39 -17.69 2.53 16.91
C ALA A 39 -16.18 2.63 17.17
N ALA A 40 -15.45 1.55 16.93
CA ALA A 40 -13.99 1.52 17.03
C ALA A 40 -13.30 2.30 15.89
N GLU A 41 -13.87 2.34 14.68
CA GLU A 41 -13.40 3.13 13.53
C GLU A 41 -13.35 4.62 13.85
N ALA A 42 -14.34 5.14 14.58
CA ALA A 42 -14.37 6.54 15.00
C ALA A 42 -13.19 6.92 15.90
N ASP A 43 -12.60 5.93 16.58
CA ASP A 43 -11.57 6.09 17.61
C ASP A 43 -10.18 5.74 17.06
N LYS A 44 -10.06 4.61 16.38
CA LYS A 44 -8.83 4.07 15.80
C LYS A 44 -8.55 4.59 14.39
N GLY A 45 -9.59 4.94 13.64
CA GLY A 45 -9.49 5.65 12.37
C GLY A 45 -9.51 4.81 11.10
N TYR A 46 -9.22 3.50 11.16
CA TYR A 46 -9.07 2.60 10.01
C TYR A 46 -10.22 1.58 9.90
N ASP A 47 -10.37 0.94 8.74
CA ASP A 47 -11.34 -0.15 8.55
C ASP A 47 -10.71 -1.51 8.84
N VAL A 48 -9.49 -1.72 8.34
CA VAL A 48 -8.77 -2.99 8.43
C VAL A 48 -7.33 -2.79 8.88
N GLY A 49 -6.91 -3.58 9.85
CA GLY A 49 -5.49 -3.78 10.19
C GLY A 49 -4.99 -5.14 9.70
N ILE A 50 -3.86 -5.17 9.02
CA ILE A 50 -3.10 -6.39 8.74
C ILE A 50 -1.95 -6.43 9.74
N LEU A 51 -2.05 -7.38 10.67
CA LEU A 51 -1.09 -7.62 11.73
C LEU A 51 -0.32 -8.90 11.38
N ASP A 52 0.90 -8.74 10.87
CA ASP A 52 1.87 -9.82 10.70
C ASP A 52 3.15 -9.41 11.41
N GLY A 53 4.05 -10.33 11.76
CA GLY A 53 5.30 -10.07 12.50
C GLY A 53 6.32 -9.09 11.88
N ALA A 54 5.89 -8.27 10.91
CA ALA A 54 6.53 -7.10 10.34
C ALA A 54 5.78 -5.80 10.74
N THR A 55 6.03 -4.67 10.06
CA THR A 55 5.32 -3.40 10.28
C THR A 55 3.82 -3.56 9.96
N PRO A 56 2.92 -3.33 10.93
CA PRO A 56 1.48 -3.33 10.69
C PRO A 56 1.08 -2.35 9.59
N VAL A 57 0.12 -2.77 8.74
CA VAL A 57 -0.46 -1.93 7.70
C VAL A 57 -1.95 -1.76 7.98
N TYR A 58 -2.39 -0.51 8.08
CA TYR A 58 -3.77 -0.14 8.33
C TYR A 58 -4.36 0.54 7.10
N PHE A 59 -5.51 0.02 6.66
CA PHE A 59 -6.25 0.54 5.52
C PHE A 59 -7.55 1.20 5.97
N GLN A 60 -7.76 2.42 5.50
CA GLN A 60 -9.07 3.04 5.49
C GLN A 60 -9.58 3.06 4.05
N PHE A 61 -10.59 2.25 3.77
CA PHE A 61 -11.28 2.26 2.51
C PHE A 61 -12.15 3.50 2.39
N LYS A 62 -12.10 4.09 1.20
CA LYS A 62 -13.01 5.14 0.78
C LYS A 62 -13.47 4.85 -0.64
N ARG A 63 -14.61 5.41 -0.99
CA ARG A 63 -15.12 5.36 -2.34
C ARG A 63 -15.05 6.72 -2.98
N SER A 64 -14.50 6.76 -4.19
CA SER A 64 -14.44 8.01 -4.94
C SER A 64 -15.74 8.27 -5.70
N PHE A 65 -16.14 9.53 -5.70
CA PHE A 65 -17.09 10.03 -6.68
C PHE A 65 -16.38 10.35 -7.99
N VAL A 66 -17.07 10.14 -9.10
CA VAL A 66 -16.53 10.35 -10.44
C VAL A 66 -17.04 11.69 -10.97
N VAL A 67 -16.14 12.64 -11.16
CA VAL A 67 -16.46 14.01 -11.55
C VAL A 67 -16.14 14.19 -13.03
N ARG A 68 -17.18 14.42 -13.83
CA ARG A 68 -17.08 14.61 -15.29
C ARG A 68 -17.48 16.00 -15.77
N SER A 69 -18.30 16.69 -14.98
CA SER A 69 -18.89 17.97 -15.38
C SER A 69 -17.89 19.11 -15.28
N GLN A 70 -17.83 19.97 -16.30
CA GLN A 70 -17.04 21.21 -16.28
C GLN A 70 -17.50 22.21 -15.21
N LEU A 71 -18.73 22.08 -14.72
CA LEU A 71 -19.29 22.93 -13.68
C LEU A 71 -18.85 22.49 -12.26
N ALA A 72 -18.05 21.44 -12.15
CA ALA A 72 -17.51 21.04 -10.85
C ALA A 72 -16.56 22.11 -10.32
N THR A 73 -16.58 22.30 -9.00
CA THR A 73 -15.78 23.32 -8.30
C THR A 73 -14.30 23.26 -8.67
N GLU A 74 -13.78 22.07 -8.92
CA GLU A 74 -12.40 21.85 -9.34
C GLU A 74 -12.08 22.53 -10.68
N PHE A 75 -12.92 22.35 -11.71
CA PHE A 75 -12.63 22.88 -13.05
C PHE A 75 -12.92 24.38 -13.20
N ALA A 76 -13.69 24.96 -12.27
CA ALA A 76 -13.94 26.41 -12.25
C ALA A 76 -12.77 27.21 -11.67
N ARG A 77 -11.68 26.55 -11.26
CA ARG A 77 -10.60 27.14 -10.46
C ARG A 77 -9.29 27.21 -11.24
N PRO A 78 -8.60 28.36 -11.25
CA PRO A 78 -7.37 28.57 -12.03
C PRO A 78 -6.15 27.83 -11.45
N ASP A 79 -6.18 27.49 -10.16
CA ASP A 79 -5.17 26.72 -9.44
C ASP A 79 -5.28 25.20 -9.66
N PHE A 80 -6.36 24.72 -10.27
CA PHE A 80 -6.55 23.31 -10.59
C PHE A 80 -5.80 22.93 -11.86
N ARG A 81 -4.71 22.16 -11.70
CA ARG A 81 -3.82 21.79 -12.82
C ARG A 81 -4.05 20.39 -13.38
N LEU A 82 -5.02 19.68 -12.82
CA LEU A 82 -5.47 18.38 -13.28
C LEU A 82 -6.26 18.57 -14.60
N SER A 83 -5.70 18.05 -15.69
CA SER A 83 -6.18 18.21 -17.06
C SER A 83 -6.96 17.00 -17.59
N SER A 84 -6.83 15.82 -16.99
CA SER A 84 -7.53 14.61 -17.42
C SER A 84 -8.94 14.53 -16.84
N ARG A 85 -9.83 13.88 -17.60
CA ARG A 85 -11.22 13.65 -17.21
C ARG A 85 -11.56 12.16 -17.38
N PRO A 86 -12.24 11.54 -16.42
CA PRO A 86 -12.77 12.11 -15.18
C PRO A 86 -11.69 12.37 -14.12
N ILE A 87 -12.00 13.25 -13.16
CA ILE A 87 -11.29 13.31 -11.87
C ILE A 87 -12.10 12.55 -10.82
N TYR A 88 -11.43 12.13 -9.76
CA TYR A 88 -12.00 11.36 -8.66
C TYR A 88 -12.03 12.19 -7.38
N ARG A 89 -13.08 12.02 -6.58
CA ARG A 89 -13.28 12.75 -5.33
C ARG A 89 -13.48 11.79 -4.16
N MET A 90 -12.52 11.75 -3.25
CA MET A 90 -12.59 11.02 -1.98
C MET A 90 -13.07 11.96 -0.87
N HIS A 91 -14.23 11.69 -0.28
CA HIS A 91 -14.74 12.51 0.82
C HIS A 91 -14.10 12.15 2.16
N LEU A 92 -13.78 13.18 2.96
CA LEU A 92 -13.31 13.00 4.33
C LEU A 92 -14.48 13.18 5.30
N LEU A 93 -14.61 12.27 6.25
CA LEU A 93 -15.74 12.30 7.18
C LEU A 93 -15.54 13.43 8.21
N LYS A 94 -16.41 14.44 8.19
CA LYS A 94 -16.37 15.61 9.08
C LYS A 94 -16.73 15.32 10.54
N LYS A 95 -17.26 14.12 10.84
CA LYS A 95 -17.74 13.73 12.18
C LYS A 95 -16.68 14.02 13.25
N ALA A 96 -17.12 14.65 14.35
CA ALA A 96 -16.29 15.03 15.48
C ALA A 96 -14.99 15.78 15.08
N LYS A 97 -15.10 16.77 14.18
CA LYS A 97 -13.97 17.56 13.67
C LYS A 97 -12.89 16.68 13.01
N TYR A 98 -13.33 15.81 12.10
CA TYR A 98 -12.46 14.86 11.39
C TYR A 98 -11.68 13.92 12.32
N ARG A 99 -12.33 13.44 13.38
CA ARG A 99 -11.71 12.56 14.39
C ARG A 99 -11.05 11.34 13.76
N GLN A 100 -11.71 10.72 12.77
CA GLN A 100 -11.17 9.58 12.01
C GLN A 100 -9.83 9.91 11.35
N HIS A 101 -9.78 10.99 10.56
CA HIS A 101 -8.55 11.39 9.86
C HIS A 101 -7.42 11.71 10.83
N LYS A 102 -7.72 12.39 11.95
CA LYS A 102 -6.73 12.68 13.00
C LYS A 102 -6.24 11.41 13.69
N ALA A 103 -7.12 10.43 13.91
CA ALA A 103 -6.72 9.14 14.47
C ALA A 103 -5.75 8.41 13.54
N LEU A 104 -6.04 8.39 12.23
CA LEU A 104 -5.13 7.84 11.22
C LEU A 104 -3.76 8.55 11.21
N GLN A 105 -3.73 9.88 11.30
CA GLN A 105 -2.48 10.63 11.39
C GLN A 105 -1.68 10.31 12.66
N ARG A 106 -2.36 10.17 13.81
CA ARG A 106 -1.69 9.78 15.07
C ARG A 106 -1.11 8.38 14.98
N LEU A 107 -1.86 7.43 14.42
CA LEU A 107 -1.40 6.06 14.20
C LEU A 107 -0.18 6.03 13.27
N GLN A 108 -0.21 6.83 12.19
CA GLN A 108 0.94 6.96 11.30
C GLN A 108 2.14 7.67 11.97
N ASN A 109 1.90 8.54 12.95
CA ASN A 109 2.94 9.18 13.75
C ASN A 109 3.58 8.24 14.78
N SER A 110 2.89 7.16 15.19
CA SER A 110 3.46 6.14 16.08
C SER A 110 4.33 5.12 15.35
N GLY A 111 4.58 5.30 14.04
CA GLY A 111 5.44 4.44 13.23
C GLY A 111 4.70 3.35 12.47
N GLU A 112 3.38 3.32 12.54
CA GLU A 112 2.55 2.37 11.79
C GLU A 112 2.36 2.81 10.34
N GLU A 113 2.17 1.85 9.44
CA GLU A 113 1.80 2.19 8.07
C GLU A 113 0.29 2.39 7.97
N VAL A 114 -0.12 3.53 7.43
CA VAL A 114 -1.53 3.92 7.38
C VAL A 114 -1.85 4.53 6.04
N LEU A 115 -2.87 4.01 5.37
CA LEU A 115 -3.22 4.39 4.00
C LEU A 115 -4.72 4.57 3.86
N TYR A 116 -5.11 5.68 3.23
CA TYR A 116 -6.40 5.73 2.55
C TYR A 116 -6.30 4.95 1.24
N VAL A 117 -7.25 4.05 1.03
CA VAL A 117 -7.39 3.25 -0.19
C VAL A 117 -8.70 3.64 -0.84
N THR A 118 -8.63 4.24 -2.03
CA THR A 118 -9.84 4.71 -2.72
C THR A 118 -9.86 4.29 -4.19
N SER A 119 -11.06 4.11 -4.72
CA SER A 119 -11.25 3.69 -6.11
C SER A 119 -10.86 4.80 -7.10
N GLN A 120 -10.20 4.46 -8.20
CA GLN A 120 -9.95 5.34 -9.35
C GLN A 120 -10.57 4.78 -10.65
N VAL A 121 -11.73 4.12 -10.51
CA VAL A 121 -12.52 3.58 -11.63
C VAL A 121 -13.86 4.29 -11.75
N PRO A 122 -14.38 4.43 -12.98
CA PRO A 122 -15.57 5.23 -13.23
C PRO A 122 -16.91 4.57 -12.88
N ASN A 123 -16.98 3.23 -12.82
CA ASN A 123 -18.24 2.48 -12.68
C ASN A 123 -17.98 1.02 -12.28
N THR A 124 -19.05 0.30 -11.95
CA THR A 124 -18.98 -1.12 -11.52
C THR A 124 -18.45 -2.02 -12.63
N ALA A 125 -18.76 -1.74 -13.90
CA ALA A 125 -18.23 -2.51 -15.02
C ALA A 125 -16.70 -2.43 -15.11
N ALA A 126 -16.11 -1.25 -14.87
CA ALA A 126 -14.66 -1.07 -14.81
C ALA A 126 -14.05 -1.77 -13.60
N LEU A 127 -14.70 -1.70 -12.43
CA LEU A 127 -14.27 -2.44 -11.24
C LEU A 127 -14.26 -3.95 -11.49
N ASN A 128 -15.32 -4.51 -12.07
CA ASN A 128 -15.41 -5.93 -12.38
C ASN A 128 -14.34 -6.37 -13.39
N ARG A 129 -14.06 -5.57 -14.42
CA ARG A 129 -12.98 -5.87 -15.37
C ARG A 129 -11.61 -5.91 -14.67
N ALA A 130 -11.34 -4.94 -13.80
CA ALA A 130 -10.10 -4.90 -13.02
C ALA A 130 -10.01 -6.13 -12.09
N PHE A 131 -11.10 -6.49 -11.41
CA PHE A 131 -11.17 -7.66 -10.54
C PHE A 131 -10.91 -8.97 -11.29
N LEU A 132 -11.61 -9.19 -12.41
CA LEU A 132 -11.44 -10.39 -13.24
C LEU A 132 -10.04 -10.47 -13.86
N SER A 133 -9.46 -9.31 -14.20
CA SER A 133 -8.11 -9.22 -14.77
C SER A 133 -7.00 -9.19 -13.72
N ARG A 134 -7.33 -9.24 -12.42
CA ARG A 134 -6.39 -9.14 -11.30
C ARG A 134 -5.53 -7.87 -11.34
N ARG A 135 -6.20 -6.74 -11.55
CA ARG A 135 -5.60 -5.40 -11.68
C ARG A 135 -6.33 -4.36 -10.81
N ILE A 136 -6.96 -4.78 -9.72
CA ILE A 136 -7.57 -3.87 -8.74
C ILE A 136 -6.53 -2.98 -8.09
N VAL A 137 -5.42 -3.56 -7.66
CA VAL A 137 -4.38 -2.86 -6.92
C VAL A 137 -3.64 -1.89 -7.84
N ASP A 138 -3.35 -2.32 -9.06
CA ASP A 138 -2.55 -1.56 -10.03
C ASP A 138 -3.36 -0.53 -10.82
N GLU A 139 -4.57 -0.87 -11.26
CA GLU A 139 -5.35 -0.01 -12.17
C GLU A 139 -6.56 0.65 -11.48
N ALA A 140 -7.19 -0.02 -10.51
CA ALA A 140 -8.44 0.46 -9.93
C ALA A 140 -8.30 1.23 -8.62
N THR A 141 -7.09 1.30 -8.06
CA THR A 141 -6.84 1.85 -6.72
C THR A 141 -5.93 3.07 -6.77
N ALA A 142 -6.26 4.06 -5.95
CA ALA A 142 -5.40 5.17 -5.59
C ALA A 142 -5.12 5.12 -4.08
N LEU A 143 -3.85 5.25 -3.71
CA LEU A 143 -3.42 5.34 -2.32
C LEU A 143 -3.13 6.80 -1.93
N PHE A 144 -3.36 7.11 -0.65
CA PHE A 144 -2.99 8.38 -0.03
C PHE A 144 -2.51 8.15 1.41
N SER A 145 -1.37 8.74 1.75
CA SER A 145 -0.92 8.84 3.13
C SER A 145 -1.74 9.90 3.87
N PRO A 146 -2.30 9.62 5.05
CA PRO A 146 -2.98 10.62 5.88
C PRO A 146 -2.09 11.82 6.22
N LYS A 147 -0.76 11.66 6.31
CA LYS A 147 0.20 12.75 6.54
C LYS A 147 0.30 13.74 5.37
N ASP A 148 0.04 13.30 4.14
CA ASP A 148 0.10 14.18 2.96
C ASP A 148 -1.07 15.15 2.92
N ILE A 149 -2.17 14.80 3.59
CA ILE A 149 -3.42 15.56 3.58
C ILE A 149 -3.45 16.48 4.80
N SER A 150 -3.22 17.77 4.58
CA SER A 150 -3.43 18.81 5.59
C SER A 150 -4.82 19.41 5.45
N LEU A 151 -5.64 19.36 6.50
CA LEU A 151 -6.98 19.96 6.47
C LEU A 151 -6.89 21.49 6.61
N PRO A 152 -7.39 22.29 5.65
CA PRO A 152 -7.38 23.75 5.75
C PRO A 152 -8.15 24.31 6.96
N ASN A 153 -9.15 23.57 7.45
CA ASN A 153 -9.91 23.89 8.66
C ASN A 153 -10.65 22.63 9.16
N GLU A 154 -11.43 22.76 10.23
CA GLU A 154 -12.21 21.64 10.79
C GLU A 154 -13.72 21.88 10.72
N THR A 155 -14.12 23.06 10.25
CA THR A 155 -15.50 23.56 10.31
C THR A 155 -16.25 23.41 8.99
N LYS A 156 -15.55 23.24 7.87
CA LYS A 156 -16.12 23.02 6.54
C LYS A 156 -16.01 21.55 6.16
N GLN A 157 -16.75 21.16 5.11
CA GLN A 157 -16.65 19.82 4.52
C GLN A 157 -15.39 19.74 3.66
N HIS A 158 -14.63 18.66 3.81
CA HIS A 158 -13.40 18.42 3.08
C HIS A 158 -13.50 17.20 2.16
N TRP A 159 -12.81 17.27 1.03
CA TRP A 159 -12.62 16.16 0.10
C TRP A 159 -11.27 16.28 -0.57
N VAL A 160 -10.75 15.14 -1.03
CA VAL A 160 -9.55 15.04 -1.84
C VAL A 160 -9.98 14.81 -3.29
N SER A 161 -9.54 15.67 -4.19
CA SER A 161 -9.71 15.50 -5.64
C SER A 161 -8.39 15.12 -6.29
N PHE A 162 -8.43 14.16 -7.21
CA PHE A 162 -7.24 13.61 -7.85
C PHE A 162 -7.55 13.01 -9.21
N GLU A 163 -6.49 12.81 -10.01
CA GLU A 163 -6.52 12.03 -11.24
C GLU A 163 -5.87 10.68 -11.05
N ALA A 164 -6.27 9.72 -11.89
CA ALA A 164 -5.58 8.44 -11.94
C ALA A 164 -4.09 8.65 -12.26
N ASN A 165 -3.21 8.02 -11.48
CA ASN A 165 -1.75 8.05 -11.63
C ASN A 165 -1.04 9.42 -11.45
N ALA A 166 -1.77 10.52 -11.22
CA ALA A 166 -1.16 11.82 -10.95
C ALA A 166 -0.34 11.79 -9.64
N SER A 167 0.78 12.51 -9.62
CA SER A 167 1.68 12.63 -8.45
C SER A 167 1.20 13.63 -7.41
N VAL A 168 0.14 14.37 -7.71
CA VAL A 168 -0.46 15.38 -6.84
C VAL A 168 -1.94 15.10 -6.61
N GLY A 169 -2.43 15.54 -5.46
CA GLY A 169 -3.85 15.63 -5.15
C GLY A 169 -4.18 17.03 -4.64
N TYR A 170 -5.46 17.33 -4.51
CA TYR A 170 -5.94 18.60 -4.00
C TYR A 170 -6.93 18.37 -2.87
N VAL A 171 -6.70 18.97 -1.71
CA VAL A 171 -7.66 18.97 -0.60
C VAL A 171 -8.51 20.23 -0.66
N TYR A 172 -9.83 20.05 -0.72
CA TYR A 172 -10.78 21.15 -0.85
C TYR A 172 -11.59 21.37 0.42
N SER A 173 -12.02 22.62 0.63
CA SER A 173 -13.27 22.94 1.35
C SER A 173 -14.07 24.05 0.70
N ARG A 174 -13.36 24.99 0.07
CA ARG A 174 -13.86 26.01 -0.86
C ARG A 174 -12.80 26.32 -1.92
N GLU A 175 -11.55 26.32 -1.49
CA GLU A 175 -10.33 26.41 -2.30
C GLU A 175 -9.57 25.09 -2.20
N GLY A 176 -8.79 24.78 -3.23
CA GLY A 176 -7.97 23.58 -3.31
C GLY A 176 -6.56 23.87 -2.84
N THR A 177 -6.05 23.07 -1.92
CA THR A 177 -4.62 23.08 -1.59
C THR A 177 -3.97 21.86 -2.24
N GLU A 178 -3.03 22.10 -3.14
CA GLU A 178 -2.23 21.04 -3.76
C GLU A 178 -1.34 20.36 -2.71
N PHE A 179 -1.23 19.04 -2.79
CA PHE A 179 -0.27 18.27 -2.01
C PHE A 179 0.35 17.17 -2.88
N LYS A 180 1.61 16.84 -2.59
CA LYS A 180 2.32 15.74 -3.24
C LYS A 180 1.86 14.41 -2.63
N ARG A 181 1.55 13.44 -3.48
CA ARG A 181 1.27 12.06 -3.06
C ARG A 181 2.59 11.34 -2.82
N SER A 182 2.85 10.97 -1.57
CA SER A 182 4.03 10.17 -1.19
C SER A 182 3.96 8.74 -1.73
N ILE A 183 2.74 8.20 -1.82
CA ILE A 183 2.46 6.83 -2.28
C ILE A 183 1.25 6.92 -3.22
N ARG A 184 1.38 6.44 -4.47
CA ARG A 184 0.27 6.51 -5.45
C ARG A 184 -0.47 5.19 -5.62
N ASN A 185 0.25 4.08 -5.54
CA ASN A 185 -0.22 2.71 -5.77
C ASN A 185 0.57 1.73 -4.89
N ALA A 186 0.15 0.45 -4.85
CA ALA A 186 0.81 -0.54 -3.99
C ALA A 186 2.23 -0.95 -4.45
N PRO A 187 2.58 -0.97 -5.76
CA PRO A 187 3.97 -1.12 -6.17
C PRO A 187 4.88 -0.05 -5.54
N GLU A 188 4.48 1.22 -5.57
CA GLU A 188 5.22 2.30 -4.94
C GLU A 188 5.25 2.20 -3.41
N LEU A 189 4.19 1.68 -2.79
CA LEU A 189 4.21 1.34 -1.36
C LEU A 189 5.29 0.31 -1.07
N ALA A 190 5.38 -0.76 -1.89
CA ALA A 190 6.39 -1.78 -1.72
C ALA A 190 7.81 -1.21 -1.94
N GLU A 191 7.98 -0.37 -2.96
CA GLU A 191 9.27 0.24 -3.33
C GLU A 191 9.74 1.31 -2.35
N SER A 192 8.86 2.24 -1.94
CA SER A 192 9.17 3.31 -0.97
C SER A 192 9.62 2.78 0.40
N ARG A 193 9.30 1.52 0.70
CA ARG A 193 9.72 0.82 1.93
C ARG A 193 11.06 0.09 1.79
N LEU A 194 11.61 -0.06 0.59
CA LEU A 194 12.93 -0.68 0.40
C LEU A 194 14.08 0.15 1.02
N PRO A 195 14.12 1.50 0.90
CA PRO A 195 15.17 2.32 1.50
C PRO A 195 15.06 2.44 3.02
N GLU A 196 13.86 2.59 3.59
CA GLU A 196 13.69 2.67 5.06
C GLU A 196 14.00 1.35 5.78
N ARG A 197 13.96 0.23 5.04
CA ARG A 197 14.38 -1.10 5.51
C ARG A 197 15.87 -1.35 5.35
N ALA A 198 16.60 -0.50 4.64
CA ALA A 198 18.05 -0.59 4.51
C ALA A 198 18.69 -0.25 5.87
N GLY A 199 18.80 -1.25 6.74
CA GLY A 199 19.65 -1.16 7.93
C GLY A 199 21.12 -1.08 7.54
N SER A 200 22.00 -0.97 8.54
CA SER A 200 23.43 -1.20 8.29
C SER A 200 23.65 -2.56 7.62
N VAL A 201 24.74 -2.69 6.87
CA VAL A 201 25.12 -3.96 6.21
C VAL A 201 25.09 -5.12 7.20
N GLU A 202 25.56 -4.89 8.42
CA GLU A 202 25.56 -5.87 9.50
C GLU A 202 24.14 -6.26 9.96
N ALA A 203 23.24 -5.29 10.13
CA ALA A 203 21.85 -5.55 10.50
C ALA A 203 21.12 -6.35 9.41
N ASN A 204 21.38 -6.03 8.13
CA ASN A 204 20.79 -6.74 7.00
C ASN A 204 21.34 -8.17 6.87
N LEU A 205 22.65 -8.37 7.06
CA LEU A 205 23.27 -9.71 7.09
C LEU A 205 22.71 -10.57 8.23
N LYS A 206 22.48 -9.99 9.41
CA LYS A 206 21.85 -10.69 10.54
C LYS A 206 20.42 -11.11 10.21
N ARG A 207 19.64 -10.24 9.55
CA ARG A 207 18.28 -10.56 9.09
C ARG A 207 18.28 -11.67 8.04
N LEU A 208 19.18 -11.63 7.05
CA LEU A 208 19.33 -12.69 6.05
C LEU A 208 19.68 -14.03 6.69
N THR A 209 20.60 -14.02 7.65
CA THR A 209 20.97 -15.23 8.42
C THR A 209 19.76 -15.79 9.19
N THR A 210 18.97 -14.92 9.83
CA THR A 210 17.72 -15.32 10.49
C THR A 210 16.72 -15.92 9.51
N LEU A 211 16.57 -15.32 8.32
CA LEU A 211 15.70 -15.85 7.26
C LEU A 211 16.16 -17.23 6.78
N ILE A 212 17.46 -17.46 6.58
CA ILE A 212 18.00 -18.77 6.21
C ILE A 212 17.77 -19.79 7.33
N ASN A 213 17.86 -19.39 8.60
CA ASN A 213 17.54 -20.27 9.73
C ASN A 213 16.04 -20.60 9.82
N LEU A 214 15.17 -19.65 9.49
CA LEU A 214 13.74 -19.89 9.40
C LEU A 214 13.41 -20.81 8.21
N ALA A 215 14.02 -20.59 7.05
CA ALA A 215 13.90 -21.44 5.88
C ALA A 215 14.33 -22.88 6.18
N ALA A 216 15.40 -23.07 6.97
CA ALA A 216 15.84 -24.39 7.42
C ALA A 216 14.82 -25.13 8.29
N ARG A 217 13.87 -24.42 8.93
CA ARG A 217 12.78 -25.07 9.68
C ARG A 217 11.64 -25.52 8.75
N ILE A 218 11.48 -24.86 7.62
CA ILE A 218 10.41 -25.11 6.65
C ILE A 218 10.84 -26.22 5.69
N ASP A 219 12.04 -26.08 5.12
CA ASP A 219 12.65 -27.09 4.26
C ASP A 219 14.12 -27.31 4.67
N PRO A 220 14.36 -28.22 5.62
CA PRO A 220 15.69 -28.51 6.13
C PRO A 220 16.63 -29.07 5.06
N ARG A 221 16.10 -29.84 4.09
CA ARG A 221 16.90 -30.54 3.09
C ARG A 221 17.45 -29.55 2.06
N THR A 222 16.56 -28.78 1.45
CA THR A 222 16.96 -27.77 0.46
C THR A 222 17.85 -26.71 1.09
N THR A 223 17.54 -26.31 2.33
CA THR A 223 18.39 -25.33 3.03
C THR A 223 19.77 -25.88 3.37
N LYS A 224 19.89 -27.18 3.70
CA LYS A 224 21.18 -27.84 3.92
C LYS A 224 22.01 -27.85 2.64
N GLU A 225 21.42 -28.27 1.52
CA GLU A 225 22.09 -28.28 0.20
C GLU A 225 22.57 -26.87 -0.20
N ILE A 226 21.75 -25.83 0.04
CA ILE A 226 22.13 -24.44 -0.21
C ILE A 226 23.33 -24.01 0.66
N ARG A 227 23.35 -24.37 1.96
CA ARG A 227 24.47 -24.05 2.86
C ARG A 227 25.76 -24.80 2.52
N GLU A 228 25.64 -25.99 1.96
CA GLU A 228 26.78 -26.77 1.47
C GLU A 228 27.32 -26.20 0.17
N ARG A 229 26.47 -25.64 -0.70
CA ARG A 229 26.89 -25.15 -2.02
C ARG A 229 27.39 -23.70 -2.03
N PHE A 230 26.83 -22.84 -1.18
CA PHE A 230 27.13 -21.40 -1.17
C PHE A 230 27.72 -20.95 0.16
N GLU A 231 28.81 -20.19 0.14
CA GLU A 231 29.41 -19.62 1.36
C GLU A 231 28.76 -18.31 1.79
N ASN A 232 28.40 -17.47 0.81
CA ASN A 232 27.90 -16.12 1.06
C ASN A 232 26.44 -16.16 1.58
N PRO A 233 26.13 -15.57 2.76
CA PRO A 233 24.76 -15.49 3.29
C PRO A 233 23.77 -14.81 2.34
N ILE A 234 24.22 -13.87 1.53
CA ILE A 234 23.38 -13.20 0.52
C ILE A 234 23.00 -14.19 -0.59
N ALA A 235 23.97 -14.98 -1.07
CA ALA A 235 23.72 -16.01 -2.09
C ALA A 235 22.83 -17.13 -1.52
N GLN A 236 23.12 -17.59 -0.30
CA GLN A 236 22.27 -18.57 0.40
C GLN A 236 20.84 -18.07 0.54
N ALA A 237 20.64 -16.82 0.97
CA ALA A 237 19.30 -16.25 1.12
C ALA A 237 18.60 -16.08 -0.24
N SER A 238 19.33 -15.66 -1.29
CA SER A 238 18.79 -15.49 -2.65
C SER A 238 18.31 -16.82 -3.24
N VAL A 239 19.11 -17.87 -3.12
CA VAL A 239 18.75 -19.21 -3.60
C VAL A 239 17.66 -19.83 -2.72
N ALA A 240 17.71 -19.63 -1.40
CA ALA A 240 16.65 -20.10 -0.51
C ALA A 240 15.31 -19.41 -0.80
N ALA A 241 15.31 -18.10 -1.07
CA ALA A 241 14.12 -17.38 -1.48
C ALA A 241 13.55 -17.94 -2.80
N ALA A 242 14.40 -18.21 -3.79
CA ALA A 242 13.95 -18.77 -5.06
C ALA A 242 13.40 -20.19 -4.89
N CYS A 243 14.13 -21.08 -4.20
CA CYS A 243 13.77 -22.50 -4.10
C CYS A 243 12.62 -22.79 -3.13
N ILE A 244 12.51 -22.04 -2.03
CA ILE A 244 11.55 -22.33 -0.95
C ILE A 244 10.33 -21.42 -1.03
N LEU A 245 10.51 -20.19 -1.52
CA LEU A 245 9.45 -19.16 -1.52
C LEU A 245 8.94 -18.80 -2.91
N ASP A 246 9.53 -19.36 -3.98
CA ASP A 246 9.30 -18.93 -5.36
C ASP A 246 9.45 -17.41 -5.52
N ALA A 247 10.43 -16.84 -4.81
CA ALA A 247 10.64 -15.40 -4.71
C ALA A 247 12.04 -15.00 -5.17
N HIS A 248 12.13 -13.89 -5.91
CA HIS A 248 13.40 -13.32 -6.31
C HIS A 248 13.83 -12.21 -5.34
N LEU A 249 15.05 -12.30 -4.83
CA LEU A 249 15.69 -11.23 -4.06
C LEU A 249 16.39 -10.27 -5.02
N THR A 250 15.90 -9.03 -5.09
CA THR A 250 16.57 -7.95 -5.83
C THR A 250 17.46 -7.16 -4.86
N LEU A 251 18.76 -7.08 -5.16
CA LEU A 251 19.73 -6.31 -4.38
C LEU A 251 20.02 -4.99 -5.09
N PHE A 252 19.72 -3.87 -4.43
CA PHE A 252 20.02 -2.53 -4.95
C PHE A 252 21.48 -2.16 -4.61
N HIS A 253 22.19 -1.64 -5.62
CA HIS A 253 23.65 -1.75 -5.77
C HIS A 253 24.54 -1.06 -4.72
N GLY A 254 25.73 -1.65 -4.57
CA GLY A 254 26.88 -1.22 -3.74
C GLY A 254 27.91 -2.35 -3.54
N PHE A 255 27.54 -3.61 -3.79
CA PHE A 255 28.42 -4.77 -3.62
C PHE A 255 28.57 -5.56 -4.92
N ASN A 256 29.81 -5.80 -5.34
CA ASN A 256 30.16 -6.89 -6.23
C ASN A 256 29.95 -8.20 -5.45
N VAL A 257 28.80 -8.85 -5.60
CA VAL A 257 28.57 -10.17 -5.00
C VAL A 257 29.14 -11.22 -5.94
N GLY A 258 30.41 -11.57 -5.73
CA GLY A 258 30.97 -12.79 -6.31
C GLY A 258 30.20 -14.00 -5.77
N ILE A 259 29.50 -14.72 -6.66
CA ILE A 259 28.89 -16.00 -6.33
C ILE A 259 30.02 -17.03 -6.30
N HIS A 260 30.66 -17.18 -5.14
CA HIS A 260 31.69 -18.19 -4.94
C HIS A 260 31.05 -19.49 -4.43
N LEU A 261 31.21 -20.55 -5.22
CA LEU A 261 30.87 -21.91 -4.81
C LEU A 261 31.93 -22.42 -3.84
N LYS A 262 31.53 -23.29 -2.90
CA LYS A 262 32.51 -24.03 -2.11
C LYS A 262 33.35 -24.93 -3.03
N PRO A 263 34.68 -25.02 -2.82
CA PRO A 263 35.51 -25.98 -3.53
C PRO A 263 34.96 -27.40 -3.32
N GLY A 264 34.61 -28.09 -4.40
CA GLY A 264 34.19 -29.51 -4.36
C GLY A 264 32.69 -29.79 -4.46
N ALA A 265 31.82 -28.78 -4.64
CA ALA A 265 30.40 -29.02 -4.92
C ALA A 265 30.17 -29.20 -6.43
N THR A 266 30.27 -30.44 -6.92
CA THR A 266 29.75 -30.84 -8.25
C THR A 266 28.27 -31.16 -8.18
#